data_AF-A0A1I5PG37-F1
#
_entry.id   AF-A0A1I5PG37-F1
#
_cell.length_a   1.000
_cell.length_b   1.000
_cell.length_c   1.000
_cell.angle_alpha   90.00
_cell.angle_beta   90.00
_cell.angle_gamma   90.00
#
_symmetry.space_group_name_H-M   'P 1'
#
loop_
_entity.id
_entity.type
_entity.pdbx_description
1 polymer ?
#
loop_
_entity_poly.entity_id
_entity_poly.type
_entity_poly.pdbx_seq_one_letter_code
_entity_poly.pdbx_strand_id
1 'polypeptide(L)'
;MRSAAEVQEVAIVIALAPVTDLFKLREFEGAKTPQPLYSLKPFYPVIATKHLFLQINNNDDRVGTDQALSLVKGVVEAGGDNPVDITAIITPRKGHSTSEHEAAANWALSSREFNGDESQIEPPK
;
A
#
# COMPACT_ATOMS: atom_id res chain seq x y z
N MET A 1 6.24 1.64 -4.36
CA MET A 1 5.44 2.64 -3.61
C MET A 1 5.96 4.06 -3.78
N ARG A 2 7.27 4.35 -3.61
CA ARG A 2 7.81 5.69 -3.89
C ARG A 2 7.40 6.24 -5.27
N SER A 3 7.53 5.43 -6.33
CA SER A 3 7.09 5.83 -7.67
C SER A 3 5.60 6.18 -7.75
N ALA A 4 4.73 5.56 -6.93
CA ALA A 4 3.32 5.91 -6.88
C ALA A 4 3.06 7.26 -6.19
N ALA A 5 3.98 7.70 -5.33
CA ALA A 5 3.96 9.05 -4.77
C ALA A 5 4.54 10.09 -5.76
N GLU A 6 5.48 9.69 -6.62
CA GLU A 6 6.13 10.61 -7.58
C GLU A 6 5.34 10.74 -8.90
N VAL A 7 4.56 9.72 -9.30
CA VAL A 7 3.73 9.73 -10.52
C VAL A 7 2.29 10.09 -10.16
N GLN A 8 1.84 11.26 -10.59
CA GLN A 8 0.54 11.82 -10.18
C GLN A 8 -0.65 10.99 -10.67
N GLU A 9 -0.54 10.39 -11.85
CA GLU A 9 -1.58 9.61 -12.53
C GLU A 9 -1.84 8.25 -11.87
N VAL A 10 -0.94 7.77 -11.01
CA VAL A 10 -1.17 6.54 -10.26
C VAL A 10 -2.23 6.83 -9.20
N ALA A 11 -3.44 6.31 -9.36
CA ALA A 11 -4.53 6.45 -8.39
C ALA A 11 -4.66 5.26 -7.41
N ILE A 12 -4.19 4.08 -7.84
CA ILE A 12 -4.33 2.80 -7.13
C ILE A 12 -2.95 2.19 -6.93
N VAL A 13 -2.66 1.73 -5.72
CA VAL A 13 -1.42 1.05 -5.33
C VAL A 13 -1.76 -0.33 -4.79
N ILE A 14 -1.22 -1.36 -5.44
CA ILE A 14 -1.25 -2.74 -4.93
C ILE A 14 0.16 -3.11 -4.46
N ALA A 15 0.27 -3.52 -3.21
CA ALA A 15 1.52 -3.83 -2.53
C ALA A 15 1.46 -5.24 -1.92
N LEU A 16 2.07 -6.23 -2.57
CA LEU A 16 2.12 -7.61 -2.08
C LEU A 16 3.52 -7.88 -1.48
N ALA A 17 3.56 -8.24 -0.20
CA ALA A 17 4.76 -8.36 0.61
C ALA A 17 5.78 -7.22 0.41
N PRO A 18 5.36 -5.94 0.60
CA PRO A 18 6.18 -4.80 0.22
C PRO A 18 7.40 -4.62 1.10
N VAL A 19 8.50 -4.22 0.48
CA VAL A 19 9.65 -3.64 1.20
C VAL A 19 9.29 -2.21 1.59
N THR A 20 9.14 -1.97 2.88
CA THR A 20 8.77 -0.66 3.44
C THR A 20 9.93 0.05 4.14
N ASP A 21 10.94 -0.73 4.55
CA ASP A 21 12.24 -0.28 5.02
C ASP A 21 13.34 -1.13 4.36
N LEU A 22 14.16 -0.52 3.49
CA LEU A 22 15.23 -1.24 2.79
C LEU A 22 16.30 -1.79 3.74
N PHE A 23 16.49 -1.21 4.94
CA PHE A 23 17.45 -1.72 5.90
C PHE A 23 17.00 -3.02 6.57
N LYS A 24 15.75 -3.46 6.35
CA LYS A 24 15.29 -4.76 6.82
C LYS A 24 15.80 -5.91 5.94
N LEU A 25 16.10 -5.62 4.68
CA LEU A 25 16.64 -6.59 3.74
C LEU A 25 18.10 -6.92 4.08
N ARG A 26 18.45 -8.21 4.05
CA ARG A 26 19.82 -8.69 4.33
C ARG A 26 20.83 -8.17 3.31
N GLU A 27 20.36 -7.88 2.10
CA GLU A 27 21.13 -7.31 1.00
C GLU A 27 21.70 -5.91 1.33
N PHE A 28 21.12 -5.22 2.32
CA PHE A 28 21.56 -3.91 2.79
C PHE A 28 22.25 -3.97 4.16
N GLU A 29 22.56 -5.17 4.67
CA GLU A 29 23.31 -5.33 5.91
C GLU A 29 24.72 -4.72 5.78
N GLY A 30 25.06 -3.80 6.69
CA GLY A 30 26.33 -3.07 6.65
C GLY A 30 26.34 -1.83 5.74
N ALA A 31 25.23 -1.50 5.07
CA ALA A 31 25.12 -0.25 4.32
C ALA A 31 25.23 0.96 5.26
N LYS A 32 26.05 1.96 4.88
CA LYS A 32 26.31 3.19 5.66
C LYS A 32 25.48 4.39 5.21
N THR A 33 24.43 4.16 4.45
CA THR A 33 23.59 5.24 3.91
C THR A 33 22.62 5.75 4.98
N PRO A 34 22.33 7.07 5.03
CA PRO A 34 21.32 7.60 5.94
C PRO A 34 19.95 6.93 5.75
N GLN A 35 19.37 6.44 6.85
CA GLN A 35 18.04 5.81 6.86
C GLN A 35 16.93 6.61 6.15
N PRO A 36 16.88 7.96 6.25
CA PRO A 36 15.83 8.76 5.63
C PRO A 36 15.72 8.62 4.11
N LEU A 37 16.82 8.29 3.42
CA LEU A 37 16.83 8.17 1.95
C LEU A 37 15.99 7.00 1.44
N TYR A 38 15.72 6.01 2.30
CA TYR A 38 15.05 4.77 1.95
C TYR A 38 13.74 4.55 2.72
N SER A 39 13.31 5.56 3.49
CA SER A 39 12.04 5.52 4.19
C SER A 39 10.90 5.97 3.28
N LEU A 40 9.74 5.32 3.42
CA LEU A 40 8.50 5.77 2.80
C LEU A 40 7.79 6.89 3.59
N LYS A 41 8.22 7.17 4.84
CA LYS A 41 7.57 8.16 5.73
C LYS A 41 7.35 9.54 5.07
N PRO A 42 8.33 10.15 4.37
CA PRO A 42 8.12 11.44 3.73
C PRO A 42 7.03 11.43 2.64
N PHE A 43 6.70 10.25 2.11
CA PHE A 43 5.71 10.07 1.06
C PHE A 43 4.32 9.71 1.59
N TYR A 44 4.14 9.50 2.90
CA TYR A 44 2.84 9.12 3.47
C TYR A 44 1.72 10.10 3.11
N PRO A 45 1.89 11.44 3.16
CA PRO A 45 0.83 12.37 2.78
C PRO A 45 0.37 12.19 1.33
N VAL A 46 1.27 11.86 0.42
CA VAL A 46 0.92 11.65 -1.00
C VAL A 46 0.32 10.26 -1.21
N ILE A 47 0.88 9.23 -0.57
CA ILE A 47 0.33 7.87 -0.63
C ILE A 47 -1.09 7.84 -0.03
N ALA A 48 -1.36 8.66 0.99
CA ALA A 48 -2.68 8.77 1.62
C ALA A 48 -3.77 9.36 0.72
N THR A 49 -3.40 9.94 -0.43
CA THR A 49 -4.38 10.36 -1.45
C THR A 49 -4.59 9.29 -2.53
N LYS A 50 -4.00 8.09 -2.38
CA LYS A 50 -4.08 6.98 -3.34
C LYS A 50 -4.74 5.78 -2.68
N HIS A 51 -5.66 5.12 -3.40
CA HIS A 51 -6.24 3.87 -2.92
C HIS A 51 -5.13 2.82 -2.74
N LEU A 52 -5.08 2.14 -1.59
CA LEU A 52 -4.00 1.21 -1.25
C LEU A 52 -4.54 -0.17 -0.88
N PHE A 53 -4.10 -1.20 -1.58
CA PHE A 53 -4.23 -2.59 -1.17
C PHE A 53 -2.88 -3.13 -0.75
N LEU A 54 -2.77 -3.66 0.46
CA LEU A 54 -1.56 -4.25 0.99
C LEU A 54 -1.82 -5.68 1.46
N GLN A 55 -0.97 -6.62 1.04
CA GLN A 55 -0.94 -7.96 1.61
C GLN A 55 0.43 -8.22 2.23
N ILE A 56 0.44 -8.79 3.44
CA ILE A 56 1.67 -9.24 4.10
C ILE A 56 1.39 -10.49 4.93
N ASN A 57 2.35 -11.40 5.02
CA ASN A 57 2.25 -12.54 5.93
C ASN A 57 2.40 -12.07 7.39
N ASN A 58 1.74 -12.74 8.35
CA ASN A 58 1.79 -12.38 9.77
C ASN A 58 3.16 -12.62 10.43
N ASN A 59 4.06 -13.33 9.76
CA ASN A 59 5.43 -13.58 10.20
C ASN A 59 6.40 -13.58 9.01
N ASP A 60 6.48 -12.45 8.29
CA ASP A 60 7.46 -12.20 7.24
C ASP A 60 8.72 -11.59 7.84
N ASP A 61 9.79 -12.38 7.95
CA ASP A 61 11.07 -11.99 8.53
C ASP A 61 12.00 -11.29 7.52
N ARG A 62 11.71 -11.40 6.22
CA ARG A 62 12.52 -10.81 5.15
C ARG A 62 12.22 -9.32 4.99
N VAL A 63 10.95 -8.95 4.86
CA VAL A 63 10.54 -7.54 4.68
C VAL A 63 9.92 -6.92 5.92
N GLY A 64 9.52 -7.76 6.88
CA GLY A 64 9.03 -7.32 8.19
C GLY A 64 7.54 -6.98 8.21
N THR A 65 6.75 -7.82 8.87
CA THR A 65 5.31 -7.61 9.07
C THR A 65 5.03 -6.29 9.81
N ASP A 66 5.76 -6.00 10.88
CA ASP A 66 5.57 -4.79 11.69
C ASP A 66 5.82 -3.51 10.89
N GLN A 67 6.80 -3.53 9.97
CA GLN A 67 7.12 -2.40 9.10
C GLN A 67 5.98 -2.15 8.10
N ALA A 68 5.41 -3.21 7.53
CA ALA A 68 4.24 -3.10 6.66
C ALA A 68 3.00 -2.55 7.42
N LEU A 69 2.76 -3.00 8.65
CA LEU A 69 1.69 -2.45 9.49
C LEU A 69 1.95 -0.99 9.90
N SER A 70 3.20 -0.65 10.16
CA SER A 70 3.62 0.73 10.46
C SER A 70 3.43 1.67 9.26
N LEU A 71 3.62 1.17 8.04
CA LEU A 71 3.28 1.88 6.82
C LEU A 71 1.77 2.15 6.75
N VAL A 72 0.93 1.12 6.90
CA VAL A 72 -0.54 1.28 6.84
C VAL A 72 -1.01 2.31 7.87
N LYS A 73 -0.55 2.16 9.13
CA LYS A 73 -0.87 3.12 10.19
C LYS A 73 -0.47 4.55 9.83
N GLY A 74 0.76 4.74 9.37
CA GLY A 74 1.26 6.08 9.06
C GLY A 74 0.59 6.73 7.84
N VAL A 75 0.16 5.93 6.85
CA VAL A 75 -0.63 6.42 5.71
C VAL A 75 -2.03 6.83 6.16
N VAL A 76 -2.70 6.01 6.99
CA VAL A 76 -4.00 6.35 7.58
C VAL A 76 -3.93 7.65 8.40
N GLU A 77 -2.91 7.78 9.26
CA GLU A 77 -2.69 9.00 10.05
C GLU A 77 -2.44 10.23 9.16
N ALA A 78 -1.72 10.07 8.05
CA ALA A 78 -1.43 11.17 7.12
C ALA A 78 -2.63 11.61 6.27
N GLY A 79 -3.62 10.72 6.06
CA GLY A 79 -4.85 11.05 5.32
C GLY A 79 -5.80 11.98 6.07
N GLY A 80 -5.74 11.99 7.40
CA GLY A 80 -6.56 12.87 8.24
C GLY A 80 -8.05 12.79 7.90
N ASP A 81 -8.66 13.94 7.62
CA ASP A 81 -10.09 14.07 7.34
C ASP A 81 -10.50 13.70 5.91
N ASN A 82 -9.54 13.37 5.03
CA ASN A 82 -9.80 12.96 3.64
C ASN A 82 -9.30 11.52 3.37
N PRO A 83 -9.82 10.50 4.08
CA PRO A 83 -9.36 9.14 3.89
C PRO A 83 -9.76 8.60 2.51
N VAL A 84 -8.82 7.91 1.87
CA VAL A 84 -9.08 7.05 0.71
C VAL A 84 -9.20 5.59 1.13
N ASP A 85 -9.71 4.73 0.26
CA ASP A 85 -9.82 3.30 0.56
C ASP A 85 -8.43 2.67 0.76
N ILE A 86 -8.22 2.09 1.94
CA ILE A 86 -7.01 1.37 2.33
C ILE A 86 -7.43 0.00 2.87
N THR A 87 -7.06 -1.04 2.14
CA THR A 87 -7.27 -2.44 2.55
C THR A 87 -5.93 -3.08 2.88
N ALA A 88 -5.82 -3.69 4.07
CA ALA A 88 -4.65 -4.44 4.48
C ALA A 88 -5.05 -5.88 4.88
N ILE A 89 -4.48 -6.87 4.20
CA ILE A 89 -4.69 -8.29 4.49
C ILE A 89 -3.43 -8.87 5.13
N ILE A 90 -3.59 -9.38 6.35
CA ILE A 90 -2.55 -10.13 7.06
C ILE A 90 -2.85 -11.62 6.89
N THR A 91 -1.99 -12.32 6.16
CA THR A 91 -2.17 -13.76 5.88
C THR A 91 -1.47 -14.62 6.95
N PRO A 92 -2.10 -15.72 7.43
CA PRO A 92 -1.58 -16.52 8.54
C PRO A 92 -0.46 -17.49 8.08
N ARG A 93 0.65 -16.95 7.56
CA ARG A 93 1.77 -17.72 7.01
C ARG A 93 3.10 -17.22 7.56
N LYS A 94 4.07 -18.12 7.65
CA LYS A 94 5.46 -17.79 7.98
C LYS A 94 6.29 -17.56 6.70
N GLY A 95 7.21 -16.62 6.78
CA GLY A 95 8.20 -16.34 5.75
C GLY A 95 7.67 -15.42 4.65
N HIS A 96 8.53 -15.13 3.69
CA HIS A 96 8.24 -14.22 2.59
C HIS A 96 7.55 -14.92 1.42
N SER A 97 6.30 -14.56 1.16
CA SER A 97 5.55 -14.96 -0.04
C SER A 97 4.38 -14.01 -0.28
N THR A 98 3.92 -13.95 -1.53
CA THR A 98 2.72 -13.22 -1.90
C THR A 98 1.53 -14.16 -2.04
N SER A 99 0.36 -13.63 -1.74
CA SER A 99 -0.94 -14.27 -1.94
C SER A 99 -1.98 -13.19 -2.25
N GLU A 100 -3.26 -13.55 -2.34
CA GLU A 100 -4.33 -12.57 -2.54
C GLU A 100 -4.26 -11.80 -3.87
N HIS A 101 -3.59 -12.34 -4.90
CA HIS A 101 -3.51 -11.71 -6.22
C HIS A 101 -4.91 -11.47 -6.83
N GLU A 102 -5.79 -12.47 -6.74
CA GLU A 102 -7.17 -12.37 -7.24
C GLU A 102 -8.00 -11.38 -6.41
N ALA A 103 -7.88 -11.43 -5.09
CA ALA A 103 -8.55 -10.47 -4.20
C ALA A 103 -8.09 -9.04 -4.48
N ALA A 104 -6.79 -8.82 -4.68
CA ALA A 104 -6.22 -7.51 -5.03
C ALA A 104 -6.73 -7.02 -6.39
N ALA A 105 -6.81 -7.91 -7.38
CA ALA A 105 -7.33 -7.58 -8.71
C ALA A 105 -8.81 -7.20 -8.65
N ASN A 106 -9.64 -8.01 -7.97
CA ASN A 106 -11.06 -7.74 -7.78
C ASN A 106 -11.30 -6.44 -7.03
N TRP A 107 -10.53 -6.19 -5.97
CA TRP A 107 -10.57 -4.93 -5.23
C TRP A 107 -10.22 -3.73 -6.13
N ALA A 108 -9.16 -3.82 -6.93
CA ALA A 108 -8.77 -2.71 -7.81
C ALA A 108 -9.79 -2.43 -8.93
N LEU A 109 -10.51 -3.46 -9.39
CA LEU A 109 -11.59 -3.30 -10.37
C LEU A 109 -12.83 -2.68 -9.72
N SER A 110 -13.22 -3.09 -8.51
CA SER A 110 -14.37 -2.49 -7.82
C SER A 110 -14.14 -1.02 -7.43
N SER A 111 -12.90 -0.64 -7.09
CA SER A 111 -12.55 0.76 -6.85
C SER A 111 -12.68 1.66 -8.09
N ARG A 112 -12.63 1.08 -9.31
CA ARG A 112 -12.86 1.83 -10.56
C ARG A 112 -14.33 2.06 -10.84
N GLU A 113 -15.17 1.08 -10.54
CA GLU A 113 -16.62 1.20 -10.68
C GLU A 113 -17.17 2.28 -9.73
N PHE A 114 -16.64 2.36 -8.52
CA PHE A 114 -17.03 3.40 -7.54
C PHE A 114 -16.70 4.84 -7.98
N ASN A 115 -15.65 5.03 -8.78
CA ASN A 115 -15.25 6.34 -9.31
C ASN A 115 -15.89 6.66 -10.68
N GLY A 116 -16.67 5.73 -11.26
CA GLY A 116 -17.30 5.86 -12.58
C GLY A 116 -18.79 6.19 -12.56
N ASP A 117 -19.43 6.24 -11.39
CA ASP A 117 -20.89 6.30 -11.26
C ASP A 117 -21.43 7.65 -10.75
N GLU A 118 -20.81 8.77 -11.16
CA GLU A 118 -21.43 10.10 -11.07
C GLU A 118 -22.31 10.43 -12.29
N SER A 119 -22.40 9.57 -13.30
CA SER A 119 -23.38 9.72 -14.38
C SER A 119 -24.67 8.97 -14.05
N GLN A 120 -25.49 9.60 -13.22
CA GLN A 120 -26.89 9.21 -12.99
C GLN A 120 -27.60 8.97 -14.33
N ILE A 121 -27.94 7.72 -14.63
CA ILE A 121 -28.96 7.41 -15.64
C ILE A 121 -30.30 7.66 -14.96
N GLU A 122 -30.93 8.80 -15.27
CA GLU A 122 -32.33 9.00 -14.90
C GLU A 122 -33.20 7.91 -15.55
N PRO A 123 -34.15 7.32 -14.81
CA PRO A 123 -35.04 6.32 -15.39
C PRO A 123 -35.97 6.98 -16.41
N PRO A 124 -36.29 6.28 -17.53
CA PRO A 124 -37.18 6.81 -18.55
C PRO A 124 -38.60 7.00 -17.98
N LYS A 125 -39.22 8.12 -18.38
CA LYS A 125 -40.62 8.50 -18.07
C LYS A 125 -41.65 7.55 -18.67
#